data_AF-A0A843XRX3-F1
#
_entry.id   AF-A0A843XRX3-F1
#
_cell.length_a   1.000
_cell.length_b   1.000
_cell.length_c   1.000
_cell.angle_alpha   90.00
_cell.angle_beta   90.00
_cell.angle_gamma   90.00
#
_symmetry.space_group_name_H-M   'P 1'
#
loop_
_entity.id
_entity.type
_entity.pdbx_description
1 polymer ?
#
loop_
_entity_poly.entity_id
_entity_poly.type
_entity_poly.pdbx_seq_one_letter_code
_entity_poly.pdbx_strand_id
1 'polypeptide(L)'
;MVPRLGRRSRGVRRGVSSKPQHPRTQALAPVPQEHGHGGPSIMERFKRMDPPSFKGESQPLLAESWMREVEKIFRAIRCAEEDKVSLVTYML
;
A
#
# COMPACT_ATOMS: atom_id res chain seq x y z
N MET A 1 63.97 40.18 29.74
CA MET A 1 63.03 39.59 28.76
C MET A 1 61.70 39.34 29.48
N VAL A 2 60.64 40.06 29.11
CA VAL A 2 59.22 39.82 29.50
C VAL A 2 58.37 40.29 28.29
N PRO A 3 57.08 39.92 28.08
CA PRO A 3 56.14 39.19 28.94
C PRO A 3 55.20 38.18 28.18
N ARG A 4 54.29 37.49 28.90
CA ARG A 4 52.81 37.52 28.76
C ARG A 4 52.14 36.20 29.19
N LEU A 5 51.19 36.34 30.11
CA LEU A 5 50.27 35.30 30.58
C LEU A 5 49.40 34.77 29.43
N GLY A 6 49.50 33.47 29.17
CA GLY A 6 48.55 32.72 28.37
C GLY A 6 47.52 32.02 29.26
N ARG A 7 46.40 32.69 29.50
CA ARG A 7 45.19 32.08 30.09
C ARG A 7 44.56 31.14 29.05
N ARG A 8 44.73 29.82 29.17
CA ARG A 8 43.98 28.86 28.34
C ARG A 8 42.93 28.13 29.15
N SER A 9 41.69 28.49 28.87
CA SER A 9 40.47 27.93 29.43
C SER A 9 40.12 26.57 28.83
N ARG A 10 39.34 25.81 29.61
CA ARG A 10 38.31 24.81 29.21
C ARG A 10 38.86 23.56 28.50
N GLY A 11 38.75 22.36 29.07
CA GLY A 11 37.54 21.79 29.65
C GLY A 11 36.74 21.08 28.56
N VAL A 12 37.10 19.85 28.22
CA VAL A 12 36.25 18.94 27.43
C VAL A 12 36.24 17.60 28.14
N ARG A 13 35.19 17.40 28.93
CA ARG A 13 34.76 16.08 29.40
C ARG A 13 34.30 15.31 28.16
N ARG A 14 34.96 14.21 27.82
CA ARG A 14 34.38 13.22 26.90
C ARG A 14 33.38 12.39 27.71
N GLY A 15 32.13 12.83 27.71
CA GLY A 15 31.01 12.02 28.17
C GLY A 15 30.81 10.86 27.20
N VAL A 16 31.00 9.64 27.69
CA VAL A 16 30.47 8.44 27.05
C VAL A 16 28.96 8.53 27.16
N SER A 17 28.30 8.91 26.07
CA SER A 17 26.84 8.86 25.96
C SER A 17 26.45 7.39 25.81
N SER A 18 26.15 6.74 26.92
CA SER A 18 25.45 5.45 26.92
C SER A 18 23.99 5.72 26.57
N LYS A 19 23.59 5.39 25.34
CA LYS A 19 22.18 5.45 24.91
C LYS A 19 21.35 4.46 25.74
N PRO A 20 20.13 4.82 26.19
CA PRO A 20 19.25 3.89 26.89
C PRO A 20 18.85 2.75 25.95
N GLN A 21 19.04 1.51 26.39
CA GLN A 21 18.43 0.34 25.75
C GLN A 21 16.93 0.34 26.10
N HIS A 22 16.09 0.62 25.11
CA HIS A 22 14.66 0.31 25.20
C HIS A 22 14.45 -1.20 25.03
N PRO A 23 13.43 -1.80 25.68
CA PRO A 23 13.04 -3.18 25.42
C PRO A 23 12.72 -3.29 23.93
N ARG A 24 13.19 -4.38 23.31
CA ARG A 24 12.93 -4.71 21.90
C ARG A 24 11.43 -4.93 21.71
N THR A 25 10.67 -3.85 21.55
CA THR A 25 9.31 -3.90 21.04
C THR A 25 9.40 -4.59 19.69
N GLN A 26 8.68 -5.70 19.60
CA GLN A 26 8.60 -6.60 18.46
C GLN A 26 8.30 -5.76 17.21
N ALA A 27 9.31 -5.50 16.38
CA ALA A 27 9.10 -4.92 15.07
C ALA A 27 8.37 -5.98 14.25
N LEU A 28 7.05 -5.86 14.16
CA LEU A 28 6.29 -6.42 13.07
C LEU A 28 6.98 -5.94 11.80
N ALA A 29 7.70 -6.85 11.14
CA ALA A 29 8.19 -6.58 9.80
C ALA A 29 6.98 -6.10 8.98
N PRO A 30 7.09 -5.02 8.18
CA PRO A 30 6.10 -4.80 7.15
C PRO A 30 6.11 -6.08 6.32
N VAL A 31 5.00 -6.81 6.34
CA VAL A 31 4.74 -7.86 5.36
C VAL A 31 5.12 -7.28 4.00
N PRO A 32 6.01 -7.92 3.22
CA PRO A 32 6.21 -7.52 1.84
C PRO A 32 4.83 -7.60 1.18
N GLN A 33 4.21 -6.46 0.96
CA GLN A 33 3.06 -6.37 0.08
C GLN A 33 3.65 -6.54 -1.33
N GLU A 34 3.76 -7.79 -1.75
CA GLU A 34 4.19 -8.23 -3.07
C GLU A 34 3.14 -7.80 -4.12
N HIS A 35 3.02 -6.49 -4.36
CA HIS A 35 2.12 -5.94 -5.38
C HIS A 35 2.87 -5.48 -6.64
N GLY A 36 4.03 -6.06 -6.96
CA GLY A 36 4.80 -5.54 -8.09
C GLY A 36 5.89 -6.43 -8.64
N HIS A 37 5.62 -7.72 -8.89
CA HIS A 37 6.56 -8.56 -9.65
C HIS A 37 5.86 -9.27 -10.81
N GLY A 38 5.76 -8.57 -11.95
CA GLY A 38 5.76 -9.16 -13.30
C GLY A 38 4.43 -9.63 -13.91
N GLY A 39 3.29 -9.43 -13.26
CA GLY A 39 1.97 -9.81 -13.79
C GLY A 39 1.06 -8.60 -14.06
N PRO A 40 0.10 -8.69 -15.00
CA PRO A 40 -0.88 -7.64 -15.22
C PRO A 40 -1.71 -7.43 -13.94
N SER A 41 -1.93 -6.16 -13.59
CA SER A 41 -2.74 -5.76 -12.44
C SER A 41 -4.15 -6.34 -12.52
N ILE A 42 -4.85 -6.42 -11.38
CA ILE A 42 -6.25 -6.90 -11.35
C ILE A 42 -7.15 -6.08 -12.27
N MET A 43 -6.91 -4.76 -12.37
CA MET A 43 -7.57 -3.85 -13.29
C MET A 43 -7.28 -4.17 -14.76
N GLU A 44 -6.02 -4.42 -15.13
CA GLU A 44 -5.68 -4.81 -16.50
C GLU A 44 -6.29 -6.16 -16.88
N ARG A 45 -6.29 -7.13 -15.96
CA ARG A 45 -6.94 -8.43 -16.15
C ARG A 45 -8.45 -8.27 -16.30
N PHE A 46 -9.06 -7.40 -15.51
CA PHE A 46 -10.48 -7.07 -15.60
C PHE A 46 -10.81 -6.44 -16.96
N LYS A 47 -10.07 -5.42 -17.40
CA LYS A 47 -10.25 -4.78 -18.70
C LYS A 47 -10.09 -5.74 -19.87
N ARG A 48 -9.14 -6.68 -19.79
CA ARG A 48 -8.92 -7.71 -20.83
C ARG A 48 -10.08 -8.70 -20.97
N MET A 49 -10.97 -8.77 -19.99
CA MET A 49 -12.18 -9.59 -20.06
C MET A 49 -13.36 -8.86 -20.70
N ASP A 50 -13.16 -7.63 -21.18
CA ASP A 50 -14.19 -6.77 -21.79
C ASP A 50 -15.50 -6.78 -20.97
N PRO A 51 -15.45 -6.30 -19.71
CA PRO A 51 -16.59 -6.34 -18.83
C PRO A 51 -17.74 -5.52 -19.43
N PRO A 52 -19.00 -6.00 -19.32
CA PRO A 52 -20.14 -5.24 -19.79
C PRO A 52 -20.33 -3.98 -18.94
N SER A 53 -20.68 -2.84 -19.54
CA SER A 53 -21.05 -1.62 -18.81
C SER A 53 -22.52 -1.65 -18.40
N PHE A 54 -22.81 -1.14 -17.21
CA PHE A 54 -24.18 -1.01 -16.76
C PHE A 54 -24.78 0.26 -17.37
N LYS A 55 -25.82 0.13 -18.20
CA LYS A 55 -26.44 1.30 -18.85
C LYS A 55 -27.45 2.04 -17.98
N GLY A 56 -27.47 1.77 -16.68
CA GLY A 56 -28.48 2.35 -15.78
C GLY A 56 -29.90 1.86 -16.09
N GLU A 57 -30.04 0.65 -16.64
CA GLU A 57 -31.34 0.18 -17.13
C GLU A 57 -32.31 -0.07 -15.97
N SER A 58 -33.55 0.41 -16.10
CA SER A 58 -34.60 0.36 -15.07
C SER A 58 -35.17 -1.05 -14.83
N GLN A 59 -34.64 -2.06 -15.53
CA GLN A 59 -35.12 -3.43 -15.49
C GLN A 59 -34.27 -4.25 -14.51
N PRO A 60 -34.86 -4.80 -13.43
CA PRO A 60 -34.12 -5.57 -12.44
C PRO A 60 -33.45 -6.81 -13.06
N LEU A 61 -34.09 -7.45 -14.06
CA LEU A 61 -33.54 -8.60 -14.78
C LEU A 61 -32.23 -8.28 -15.52
N LEU A 62 -32.11 -7.06 -16.07
CA LEU A 62 -30.90 -6.64 -16.78
C LEU A 62 -29.77 -6.34 -15.81
N ALA A 63 -30.08 -5.75 -14.65
CA ALA A 63 -29.12 -5.56 -13.58
C ALA A 63 -28.61 -6.90 -13.03
N GLU A 64 -29.50 -7.87 -12.79
CA GLU A 64 -29.11 -9.22 -12.37
C GLU A 64 -28.24 -9.93 -13.41
N SER A 65 -28.63 -9.88 -14.69
CA SER A 65 -27.83 -10.47 -15.76
C SER A 65 -26.45 -9.80 -15.86
N TRP A 66 -26.38 -8.48 -15.77
CA TRP A 66 -25.11 -7.74 -15.76
C TRP A 66 -24.23 -8.12 -14.57
N MET A 67 -24.78 -8.12 -13.35
CA MET A 67 -24.03 -8.54 -12.15
C MET A 67 -23.49 -9.97 -12.29
N ARG A 68 -24.29 -10.89 -12.85
CA ARG A 68 -23.88 -12.28 -13.05
C ARG A 68 -22.73 -12.42 -14.06
N GLU A 69 -22.73 -11.62 -15.13
CA GLU A 69 -21.61 -11.59 -16.08
C GLU A 69 -20.34 -11.00 -15.43
N VAL A 70 -20.47 -9.90 -14.68
CA VAL A 70 -19.35 -9.29 -13.96
C VAL A 70 -18.80 -10.24 -12.88
N GLU A 71 -19.65 -11.00 -12.19
CA GLU A 71 -19.23 -12.01 -11.21
C GLU A 71 -18.41 -13.14 -11.84
N LYS A 72 -18.78 -13.61 -13.05
CA LYS A 72 -17.98 -14.58 -13.79
C LYS A 72 -16.57 -14.07 -14.05
N ILE A 73 -16.45 -12.79 -14.41
CA ILE A 73 -15.15 -12.14 -14.63
C ILE A 73 -14.34 -12.13 -13.34
N PHE A 74 -14.92 -11.75 -12.20
CA PHE A 74 -14.23 -11.79 -10.91
C PHE A 74 -13.72 -13.18 -10.52
N ARG A 75 -14.53 -14.21 -10.78
CA ARG A 75 -14.11 -15.60 -10.55
C ARG A 75 -12.97 -16.01 -11.50
N ALA A 76 -13.01 -15.57 -12.76
CA ALA A 76 -11.96 -15.85 -13.75
C ALA A 76 -10.63 -15.19 -13.38
N ILE A 77 -10.65 -13.93 -12.94
CA ILE A 77 -9.44 -13.20 -12.55
C ILE A 77 -9.00 -13.46 -11.10
N ARG A 78 -9.78 -14.22 -10.32
CA ARG A 78 -9.56 -14.49 -8.89
C ARG A 78 -9.42 -13.18 -8.09
N CYS A 79 -10.38 -12.28 -8.28
CA CYS A 79 -10.44 -10.98 -7.59
C CYS A 79 -10.85 -11.14 -6.11
N ALA A 80 -10.14 -10.45 -5.22
CA ALA A 80 -10.53 -10.29 -3.82
C ALA A 80 -11.77 -9.39 -3.70
N GLU A 81 -12.59 -9.59 -2.67
CA GLU A 81 -13.85 -8.87 -2.49
C GLU A 81 -13.66 -7.37 -2.26
N GLU A 82 -12.54 -6.99 -1.64
CA GLU A 82 -12.12 -5.60 -1.45
C GLU A 82 -11.97 -4.85 -2.78
N ASP A 83 -11.43 -5.50 -3.81
CA ASP A 83 -11.21 -4.90 -5.13
C ASP A 83 -12.45 -4.96 -6.03
N LYS A 84 -13.36 -5.92 -5.79
CA LYS A 84 -14.57 -6.10 -6.61
C LYS A 84 -15.38 -4.81 -6.65
N VAL A 85 -15.62 -4.17 -5.51
CA VAL A 85 -16.44 -2.95 -5.44
C VAL A 85 -15.81 -1.82 -6.25
N SER A 86 -14.50 -1.64 -6.17
CA SER A 86 -13.77 -0.64 -6.96
C SER A 86 -13.85 -0.91 -8.47
N LEU A 87 -13.77 -2.18 -8.87
CA LEU A 87 -13.90 -2.58 -10.28
C LEU A 87 -15.33 -2.44 -10.81
N VAL A 88 -16.34 -2.81 -10.02
CA VAL A 88 -17.76 -2.64 -10.39
C VAL A 88 -18.09 -1.15 -10.50
N THR A 89 -17.67 -0.34 -9.53
CA THR A 89 -17.92 1.12 -9.54
C THR A 89 -17.34 1.79 -10.78
N TYR A 90 -16.25 1.27 -11.33
CA TYR A 90 -15.67 1.75 -12.58
C TYR A 90 -16.55 1.49 -13.83
N MET A 91 -17.46 0.50 -13.76
CA MET A 91 -18.31 0.07 -14.87
C MET A 91 -19.75 0.63 -14.82
N LEU A 92 -20.09 1.34 -13.74
CA LEU A 92 -21.38 2.02 -13.54
C LEU A 92 -21.43 3.38 -14.25
#